data_AF-A0A1H6QIH0-F1
#
_entry.id   AF-A0A1H6QIH0-F1
#
_cell.length_a   1.000
_cell.length_b   1.000
_cell.length_c   1.000
_cell.angle_alpha   90.00
_cell.angle_beta   90.00
_cell.angle_gamma   90.00
#
_symmetry.space_group_name_H-M   'P 1'
#
loop_
_entity.id
_entity.type
_entity.pdbx_description
1 polymer ?
#
loop_
_entity_poly.entity_id
_entity_poly.type
_entity_poly.pdbx_seq_one_letter_code
_entity_poly.pdbx_strand_id
1 'polypeptide(L)'
;MKNKYQMSVPLVCKSCQSEDIYLSEDKRFARCNQCQKEYPGGYDELVRANKLRIDAEMKKMQAKVVKDAEKKVDDMLKKAFGGGKNFRF
;
A
#
# COMPACT_ATOMS: atom_id res chain seq x y z
N MET A 1 -7.18 -16.49 -9.60
CA MET A 1 -7.27 -15.41 -8.59
C MET A 1 -6.00 -14.59 -8.63
N LYS A 2 -5.89 -13.54 -9.45
CA LYS A 2 -4.62 -12.81 -9.59
C LYS A 2 -4.90 -11.30 -9.62
N ASN A 3 -4.11 -10.54 -8.87
CA ASN A 3 -3.92 -9.07 -8.94
C ASN A 3 -4.82 -8.06 -8.22
N LYS A 4 -5.78 -8.40 -7.34
CA LYS A 4 -6.57 -7.34 -6.65
C LYS A 4 -5.80 -6.46 -5.66
N TYR A 5 -4.55 -6.80 -5.32
CA TYR A 5 -3.83 -6.21 -4.21
C TYR A 5 -2.35 -5.88 -4.53
N GLN A 6 -2.03 -5.49 -5.77
CA GLN A 6 -0.71 -4.92 -6.06
C GLN A 6 -0.68 -3.44 -5.61
N MET A 7 0.27 -3.08 -4.75
CA MET A 7 0.47 -1.70 -4.30
C MET A 7 1.93 -1.31 -4.48
N SER A 8 2.14 -0.13 -5.07
CA SER A 8 3.42 0.55 -5.16
C SER A 8 3.35 1.79 -4.28
N VAL A 9 4.28 1.90 -3.32
CA VAL A 9 4.41 3.10 -2.48
C VAL A 9 5.55 3.94 -3.07
N PRO A 10 5.28 5.14 -3.60
CA PRO A 10 6.33 6.00 -4.11
C PRO A 10 7.21 6.48 -2.95
N LEU A 11 8.53 6.41 -3.16
CA LEU A 11 9.51 6.96 -2.24
C LEU A 11 9.67 8.45 -2.52
N VAL A 12 9.51 9.28 -1.50
CA VAL A 12 9.68 10.73 -1.62
C VAL A 12 10.94 11.22 -0.90
N CYS A 13 11.42 12.37 -1.33
CA CYS A 13 12.44 13.12 -0.62
C CYS A 13 11.93 13.53 0.77
N LYS A 14 12.69 13.24 1.82
CA LYS A 14 12.34 13.63 3.20
C LYS A 14 12.28 15.15 3.39
N SER A 15 13.04 15.91 2.60
CA SER A 15 13.16 17.36 2.75
C SER A 15 12.10 18.16 1.98
N CYS A 16 11.86 17.82 0.71
CA CYS A 16 10.93 18.58 -0.14
C CYS A 16 9.71 17.78 -0.61
N GLN A 17 9.59 16.51 -0.20
CA GLN A 17 8.48 15.61 -0.55
C GLN A 17 8.32 15.30 -2.04
N SER A 18 9.26 15.71 -2.90
CA SER A 18 9.27 15.34 -4.31
C SER A 18 9.56 13.85 -4.52
N GLU A 19 8.91 13.24 -5.51
CA GLU A 19 9.14 11.88 -6.00
C GLU A 19 10.28 11.81 -7.03
N ASP A 20 10.79 12.96 -7.47
CA ASP A 20 11.85 13.07 -8.45
C ASP A 20 13.22 12.80 -7.80
N ILE A 21 13.53 11.50 -7.72
CA ILE A 21 14.71 10.95 -7.10
C ILE A 21 15.57 10.26 -8.16
N TYR A 22 16.80 10.75 -8.32
CA TYR A 22 17.85 10.01 -8.99
C TYR A 22 18.34 8.86 -8.08
N LEU A 23 18.45 7.66 -8.64
CA LEU A 23 19.03 6.49 -7.98
C LEU A 23 20.17 5.97 -8.85
N SER A 24 21.34 5.71 -8.24
CA SER A 24 22.46 5.10 -8.94
C SER A 24 22.13 3.67 -9.37
N GLU A 25 22.84 3.15 -10.38
CA GLU A 25 22.62 1.79 -10.90
C GLU A 25 22.79 0.70 -9.81
N ASP A 26 23.79 0.88 -8.94
CA ASP A 26 24.08 0.00 -7.81
C ASP A 26 23.16 0.25 -6.59
N LYS A 27 22.28 1.25 -6.68
CA LYS A 27 21.31 1.67 -5.66
C LYS A 27 21.90 2.11 -4.32
N ARG A 28 23.23 2.32 -4.25
CA ARG A 28 23.93 2.75 -3.04
C ARG A 28 23.95 4.26 -2.86
N PHE A 29 23.59 5.01 -3.91
CA PHE A 29 23.48 6.45 -3.85
C PHE A 29 22.14 6.91 -4.42
N ALA A 30 21.52 7.88 -3.77
CA ALA A 30 20.36 8.55 -4.33
C ALA A 30 20.43 10.06 -4.09
N ARG A 31 19.79 10.82 -4.96
CA ARG A 31 19.73 12.28 -4.85
C ARG A 31 18.35 12.78 -5.28
N CYS A 32 17.78 13.71 -4.53
CA CYS A 32 16.59 14.41 -4.98
C CYS A 32 16.96 15.44 -6.05
N ASN A 33 16.35 15.36 -7.23
CA ASN A 33 16.64 16.29 -8.32
C ASN A 33 16.09 17.70 -8.07
N GLN A 34 15.06 17.84 -7.22
CA GLN A 34 14.44 19.13 -6.91
C GLN A 34 15.24 19.95 -5.87
N CYS A 35 15.58 19.35 -4.73
CA CYS A 35 16.27 20.06 -3.64
C CYS A 35 17.74 19.70 -3.50
N GLN A 36 18.26 18.87 -4.41
CA GLN A 36 19.66 18.40 -4.44
C GLN A 36 20.11 17.64 -3.19
N LYS A 37 19.18 17.23 -2.31
CA LYS A 37 19.51 16.44 -1.13
C LYS A 37 20.02 15.06 -1.51
N GLU A 38 21.16 14.69 -0.95
CA GLU A 38 21.82 13.42 -1.16
C GLU A 38 21.48 12.41 -0.07
N TYR A 39 21.45 11.14 -0.46
CA TYR A 39 21.21 9.97 0.36
C TYR A 39 22.34 8.97 0.07
N PRO A 40 23.46 9.05 0.81
CA PRO A 40 24.63 8.18 0.60
C PRO A 40 24.39 6.72 0.98
N GLY A 41 23.27 6.40 1.66
CA GLY A 41 22.78 5.03 1.84
C GLY A 41 21.79 4.60 0.75
N GLY A 42 21.59 5.42 -0.29
CA GLY A 42 20.84 5.11 -1.49
C GLY A 42 19.40 4.68 -1.24
N TYR A 43 19.00 3.58 -1.88
CA TYR A 43 17.64 3.06 -1.82
C TYR A 43 17.21 2.71 -0.38
N ASP A 44 18.06 2.02 0.38
CA ASP A 44 17.73 1.60 1.74
C ASP A 44 17.52 2.78 2.68
N GLU A 45 18.30 3.85 2.51
CA GLU A 45 18.11 5.08 3.26
C GLU A 45 16.77 5.74 2.93
N LEU A 46 16.41 5.81 1.65
CA LEU A 46 15.11 6.34 1.22
C LEU A 46 13.94 5.51 1.76
N VAL A 47 14.05 4.18 1.74
CA VAL A 47 13.03 3.28 2.32
C VAL A 47 12.88 3.53 3.81
N ARG A 48 13.99 3.62 4.56
CA ARG A 48 13.95 3.93 6.00
C ARG A 48 13.33 5.30 6.26
N ALA A 49 13.66 6.30 5.45
CA ALA A 49 13.09 7.65 5.55
C ALA A 49 11.58 7.68 5.26
N ASN A 50 11.10 6.80 4.38
CA ASN A 50 9.69 6.69 3.99
C ASN A 50 8.90 5.66 4.81
N LYS A 51 9.51 5.02 5.81
CA LYS A 51 8.90 3.93 6.60
C LYS A 51 7.51 4.29 7.15
N LEU A 52 7.33 5.49 7.69
CA LEU A 52 6.03 5.93 8.21
C LEU A 52 4.95 5.98 7.11
N ARG A 53 5.29 6.43 5.91
CA ARG A 53 4.37 6.47 4.76
C ARG A 53 4.04 5.04 4.30
N ILE A 54 5.07 4.20 4.20
CA ILE A 54 4.93 2.78 3.85
C ILE A 54 4.00 2.07 4.84
N ASP A 55 4.26 2.20 6.14
CA ASP A 55 3.46 1.58 7.20
C ASP A 55 2.00 2.07 7.18
N ALA A 56 1.78 3.36 6.91
CA ALA A 56 0.44 3.94 6.79
C ALA A 56 -0.33 3.35 5.60
N GLU A 57 0.30 3.24 4.42
CA GLU A 57 -0.30 2.65 3.23
C GLU A 57 -0.58 1.14 3.44
N MET A 58 0.34 0.42 4.09
CA MET A 58 0.15 -0.99 4.45
C MET A 58 -1.03 -1.21 5.39
N LYS A 59 -1.21 -0.35 6.41
CA LYS A 59 -2.37 -0.43 7.31
C LYS A 59 -3.69 -0.18 6.59
N LYS A 60 -3.74 0.82 5.69
CA LYS A 60 -4.93 1.08 4.87
C LYS A 60 -5.28 -0.11 3.98
N MET A 61 -4.26 -0.77 3.43
CA MET A 61 -4.44 -1.97 2.63
C MET A 61 -5.00 -3.13 3.46
N GLN A 62 -4.43 -3.42 4.62
CA GLN A 62 -4.92 -4.46 5.53
C GLN A 62 -6.39 -4.20 5.89
N ALA A 63 -6.74 -2.95 6.23
CA ALA A 63 -8.13 -2.59 6.54
C ALA A 63 -9.08 -2.83 5.35
N LYS A 64 -8.65 -2.56 4.11
CA LYS A 64 -9.47 -2.86 2.92
C LYS A 64 -9.64 -4.36 2.70
N VAL A 65 -8.57 -5.14 2.87
CA VAL A 65 -8.62 -6.61 2.73
C VAL A 65 -9.58 -7.22 3.76
N VAL A 66 -9.50 -6.78 5.02
CA VAL A 66 -10.40 -7.24 6.09
C VAL A 66 -11.85 -6.89 5.76
N LYS A 67 -12.13 -5.62 5.39
CA LYS A 67 -13.49 -5.21 5.02
C LYS A 67 -14.07 -5.98 3.84
N ASP A 68 -13.26 -6.27 2.81
CA ASP A 68 -13.71 -7.09 1.68
C ASP A 68 -14.00 -8.54 2.09
N ALA A 69 -13.23 -9.10 3.02
CA ALA A 69 -13.46 -10.43 3.56
C ALA A 69 -14.73 -10.46 4.41
N GLU A 70 -14.91 -9.51 5.32
CA GLU A 70 -16.12 -9.35 6.12
C GLU A 70 -17.36 -9.20 5.25
N LYS A 71 -17.30 -8.34 4.23
CA LYS A 71 -18.41 -8.15 3.29
C LYS A 71 -18.74 -9.44 2.54
N LYS A 72 -17.74 -10.21 2.10
CA LYS A 72 -17.99 -11.50 1.44
C LYS A 72 -18.65 -12.51 2.38
N VAL A 73 -18.22 -12.56 3.64
CA VAL A 73 -18.83 -13.44 4.65
C VAL A 73 -20.27 -13.01 4.91
N ASP A 74 -20.54 -11.71 5.09
CA ASP A 74 -21.88 -11.16 5.25
C ASP A 74 -22.78 -11.43 4.03
N ASP A 75 -22.27 -11.25 2.80
CA ASP A 75 -22.97 -11.60 1.56
C ASP A 75 -23.29 -13.10 1.48
N MET A 76 -22.35 -13.96 1.86
CA MET A 76 -22.55 -15.42 1.89
C MET A 76 -23.62 -15.81 2.93
N LEU A 77 -23.55 -15.25 4.14
CA LEU A 77 -24.54 -15.48 5.19
C LEU A 77 -25.92 -14.97 4.77
N LYS A 78 -26.01 -13.75 4.22
CA LYS A 78 -27.27 -13.20 3.70
C LYS A 78 -27.84 -14.02 2.55
N LYS A 79 -27.01 -14.60 1.67
CA LYS A 79 -27.49 -15.50 0.61
C LYS A 79 -27.96 -16.84 1.18
N ALA A 80 -27.24 -17.41 2.14
CA ALA A 80 -27.58 -18.69 2.75
C ALA A 80 -28.86 -18.60 3.60
N PHE A 81 -29.06 -17.51 4.34
CA PHE A 81 -30.17 -17.35 5.28
C PHE A 81 -31.29 -16.42 4.76
N GLY A 82 -31.02 -15.52 3.81
CA GLY A 82 -32.00 -14.62 3.21
C GLY A 82 -32.84 -15.23 2.08
N GLY A 83 -32.52 -16.46 1.65
CA GLY A 83 -33.29 -17.24 0.67
C GLY A 83 -34.54 -17.93 1.23
N GLY A 84 -34.82 -17.83 2.54
CA GLY A 84 -35.98 -18.42 3.20
C GLY A 84 -37.30 -17.69 2.93
N LYS A 85 -37.70 -17.48 1.68
CA LYS A 85 -39.05 -17.01 1.29
C LYS A 85 -39.92 -18.13 0.71
N ASN A 86 -39.72 -19.39 1.12
CA ASN A 86 -40.50 -20.55 0.65
C ASN A 86 -40.80 -21.59 1.75
N PHE A 87 -40.98 -21.19 3.01
CA PHE A 87 -41.63 -22.06 4.00
C PHE A 87 -43.13 -21.70 4.04
N ARG A 88 -43.94 -22.40 3.22
CA ARG A 88 -45.39 -22.45 3.36
C ARG A 88 -45.72 -23.46 4.46
N PHE A 89 -46.38 -23.01 5.53
CA PHE A 89 -47.18 -23.85 6.41
C PHE A 89 -48.55 -24.07 5.79
#